data_AF-A0A9E3FC08-F1
#
_entry.id   AF-A0A9E3FC08-F1
#
_cell.length_a   1.000
_cell.length_b   1.000
_cell.length_c   1.000
_cell.angle_alpha   90.00
_cell.angle_beta   90.00
_cell.angle_gamma   90.00
#
_symmetry.space_group_name_H-M   'P 1'
#
loop_
_entity.id
_entity.type
_entity.pdbx_description
1 polymer ?
#
loop_
_entity_poly.entity_id
_entity_poly.type
_entity_poly.pdbx_seq_one_letter_code
_entity_poly.pdbx_strand_id
1 'polypeptide(L)'
;MKNVLTKTFLTLALAATAGIPALAKPKKQKHSAEHTAAVKKCDQDYSAARVTAKGLKGQAKKDALAKAKSDKKQCLAAAPM
;
A
#
# COMPACT_ATOMS: atom_id res chain seq x y z
N MET A 1 -11.21 4.36 -27.50
CA MET A 1 -10.36 3.19 -27.22
C MET A 1 -9.21 3.64 -26.32
N LYS A 2 -9.27 3.40 -24.99
CA LYS A 2 -8.24 3.90 -24.05
C LYS A 2 -7.85 2.89 -22.95
N ASN A 3 -8.39 1.68 -22.96
CA ASN A 3 -8.28 0.74 -21.84
C ASN A 3 -7.24 -0.37 -22.06
N VAL A 4 -6.39 -0.25 -23.09
CA VAL A 4 -5.43 -1.30 -23.46
C VAL A 4 -4.08 -1.13 -22.74
N LEU A 5 -3.77 0.07 -22.23
CA LEU A 5 -2.47 0.36 -21.64
C LEU A 5 -2.31 -0.12 -20.18
N THR A 6 -3.42 -0.33 -19.46
CA THR A 6 -3.37 -0.71 -18.03
C THR A 6 -3.27 -2.22 -17.81
N LYS A 7 -3.52 -3.04 -18.83
CA LYS A 7 -3.50 -4.52 -18.71
C LYS A 7 -2.10 -5.13 -18.90
N THR A 8 -1.20 -4.47 -19.61
CA THR A 8 0.13 -5.02 -19.94
C THR A 8 1.14 -4.95 -18.80
N PHE A 9 0.96 -4.05 -17.83
CA PHE A 9 1.84 -4.01 -16.65
C PHE A 9 1.51 -5.08 -15.60
N LEU A 10 0.28 -5.61 -15.60
CA LEU A 10 -0.12 -6.62 -14.61
C LEU A 10 0.41 -8.02 -14.96
N THR A 11 0.70 -8.29 -16.23
CA THR A 11 1.10 -9.63 -16.71
C THR A 11 2.58 -9.95 -16.56
N LEU A 12 3.47 -8.96 -16.38
CA LEU A 12 4.92 -9.22 -16.32
C LEU A 12 5.44 -9.56 -14.91
N ALA A 13 4.65 -9.36 -13.85
CA ALA A 13 5.10 -9.62 -12.48
C ALA A 13 4.84 -11.05 -11.98
N LEU A 14 4.06 -11.87 -12.69
CA LEU A 14 3.61 -13.18 -12.18
C LEU A 14 4.49 -14.38 -12.59
N ALA A 15 5.52 -14.18 -13.43
CA ALA A 15 6.31 -15.28 -14.00
C ALA A 15 7.61 -15.62 -13.27
N ALA A 16 7.87 -15.07 -12.07
CA ALA A 16 9.13 -15.28 -11.34
C ALA A 16 8.92 -15.69 -9.88
N THR A 17 8.25 -16.82 -9.63
CA THR A 17 8.36 -17.55 -8.35
C THR A 17 8.43 -19.07 -8.57
N ALA A 18 9.46 -19.51 -9.28
CA ALA A 18 9.95 -20.88 -9.14
C ALA A 18 10.96 -20.91 -7.98
N GLY A 19 10.54 -21.42 -6.83
CA GLY A 19 11.41 -21.62 -5.67
C GLY A 19 10.64 -22.07 -4.41
N ILE A 20 10.53 -23.38 -4.22
CA ILE A 20 10.16 -24.01 -2.93
C ILE A 20 11.47 -24.65 -2.43
N PRO A 21 11.95 -24.39 -1.19
CA PRO A 21 11.51 -25.21 -0.06
C PRO A 21 11.50 -24.50 1.31
N ALA A 22 10.53 -24.88 2.16
CA ALA A 22 10.74 -25.26 3.57
C ALA A 22 9.39 -25.37 4.29
N LEU A 23 9.07 -26.59 4.72
CA LEU A 23 7.98 -26.91 5.65
C LEU A 23 8.29 -26.34 7.04
N ALA A 24 8.00 -25.06 7.25
CA ALA A 24 7.79 -24.50 8.58
C ALA A 24 6.29 -24.41 8.82
N LYS A 25 5.79 -25.01 9.91
CA LYS A 25 4.38 -24.93 10.33
C LYS A 25 3.91 -23.48 10.17
N PRO A 26 2.90 -23.21 9.31
CA PRO A 26 2.46 -21.85 9.12
C PRO A 26 1.84 -21.39 10.43
N LYS A 27 2.57 -20.57 11.21
CA LYS A 27 1.90 -19.59 12.07
C LYS A 27 0.94 -18.92 11.13
N LYS A 28 -0.38 -19.10 11.33
CA LYS A 28 -1.41 -18.45 10.51
C LYS A 28 -1.08 -16.96 10.51
N GLN A 29 -0.37 -16.50 9.49
CA GLN A 29 -0.19 -15.10 9.24
C GLN A 29 -1.61 -14.62 8.95
N LYS A 30 -2.16 -13.82 9.86
CA LYS A 30 -3.53 -13.31 9.76
C LYS A 30 -3.77 -12.55 8.45
N HIS A 31 -2.69 -12.16 7.77
CA HIS A 31 -2.65 -11.44 6.51
C HIS A 31 -1.50 -11.95 5.64
N SER A 32 -1.71 -12.04 4.34
CA SER A 32 -0.69 -12.41 3.36
C SER A 32 0.57 -11.52 3.49
N ALA A 33 1.75 -12.02 3.12
CA ALA A 33 2.98 -11.19 3.12
C ALA A 33 2.79 -9.94 2.22
N GLU A 34 2.02 -10.10 1.15
CA GLU A 34 1.61 -9.04 0.23
C GLU A 34 0.73 -7.98 0.92
N HIS A 35 -0.26 -8.39 1.73
CA HIS A 35 -1.06 -7.48 2.55
C HIS A 35 -0.16 -6.65 3.48
N THR A 36 0.78 -7.32 4.16
CA THR A 36 1.68 -6.66 5.11
C THR A 36 2.58 -5.63 4.42
N ALA A 37 3.09 -5.97 3.24
CA ALA A 37 3.90 -5.05 2.43
C ALA A 37 3.07 -3.86 1.92
N ALA A 38 1.83 -4.09 1.48
CA ALA A 38 0.91 -3.03 1.06
C ALA A 38 0.58 -2.08 2.21
N VAL A 39 0.18 -2.61 3.37
CA VAL A 39 -0.08 -1.81 4.58
C VAL A 39 1.15 -1.00 4.98
N LYS A 40 2.35 -1.59 4.93
CA LYS A 40 3.60 -0.90 5.26
C LYS A 40 3.88 0.27 4.32
N LYS A 41 3.62 0.12 3.01
CA LYS A 41 3.72 1.26 2.06
C LYS A 41 2.71 2.35 2.40
N CYS A 42 1.44 1.99 2.64
CA CYS A 42 0.40 2.96 3.03
C CYS A 42 0.78 3.76 4.29
N ASP A 43 1.41 3.11 5.27
CA ASP A 43 1.90 3.78 6.49
C ASP A 43 3.09 4.70 6.23
N GLN A 44 4.01 4.32 5.33
CA GLN A 44 5.12 5.19 4.94
C GLN A 44 4.63 6.45 4.22
N ASP A 45 3.71 6.30 3.26
CA ASP A 45 3.10 7.44 2.55
C ASP A 45 2.34 8.36 3.51
N TYR A 46 1.59 7.77 4.45
CA TYR A 46 0.92 8.53 5.51
C TYR A 46 1.90 9.28 6.41
N SER A 47 3.02 8.66 6.78
CA SER A 47 4.05 9.29 7.60
C SER A 47 4.71 10.46 6.87
N ALA A 48 5.05 10.28 5.59
CA ALA A 48 5.60 11.35 4.75
C ALA A 48 4.62 12.52 4.64
N ALA A 49 3.35 12.24 4.35
CA ALA A 49 2.30 13.26 4.29
C ALA A 49 2.11 14.00 5.64
N ARG A 50 2.25 13.29 6.77
CA ARG A 50 2.23 13.92 8.11
C ARG A 50 3.42 14.83 8.35
N VAL A 51 4.62 14.47 7.88
CA VAL A 51 5.82 15.31 7.99
C VAL A 51 5.65 16.56 7.14
N THR A 52 5.17 16.44 5.90
CA THR A 52 4.85 17.58 5.05
C THR A 52 3.80 18.48 5.70
N ALA A 53 2.75 17.90 6.30
CA ALA A 53 1.72 18.65 7.00
C ALA A 53 2.23 19.38 8.26
N LYS A 54 3.33 18.94 8.89
CA LYS A 54 3.95 19.67 10.01
C LYS A 54 4.55 21.01 9.57
N GLY A 55 4.99 21.13 8.31
CA GLY A 55 5.46 22.40 7.74
C GLY A 55 4.33 23.40 7.46
N LEU A 56 3.09 22.93 7.39
CA LEU A 56 1.90 23.77 7.20
C LEU A 56 1.34 24.25 8.54
N LYS A 57 0.62 25.38 8.52
CA LYS A 57 -0.06 25.95 9.71
C LYS A 57 -1.55 26.16 9.47
N GLY A 58 -2.30 26.27 10.57
CA GLY A 58 -3.73 26.58 10.53
C GLY A 58 -4.56 25.54 9.76
N GLN A 59 -5.46 26.03 8.91
CA GLN A 59 -6.39 25.22 8.14
C GLN A 59 -5.68 24.29 7.15
N ALA A 60 -4.64 24.78 6.46
CA ALA A 60 -3.87 23.98 5.50
C ALA A 60 -3.26 22.71 6.12
N LYS A 61 -2.82 22.77 7.39
CA LYS A 61 -2.36 21.59 8.13
C LYS A 61 -3.50 20.60 8.39
N LYS A 62 -4.69 21.09 8.76
CA LYS A 62 -5.86 20.23 9.01
C LYS A 62 -6.29 19.53 7.74
N ASP A 63 -6.38 20.25 6.62
CA ASP A 63 -6.72 19.70 5.31
C ASP A 63 -5.69 18.68 4.82
N ALA A 64 -4.39 18.98 4.96
CA ALA A 64 -3.33 18.04 4.60
C ALA A 64 -3.38 16.74 5.45
N LEU A 65 -3.66 16.84 6.75
CA LEU A 65 -3.83 15.67 7.61
C LEU A 65 -5.11 14.89 7.30
N ALA A 66 -6.21 15.58 6.99
CA ALA A 66 -7.47 14.95 6.61
C ALA A 66 -7.31 14.16 5.30
N LYS A 67 -6.65 14.77 4.31
CA LYS A 67 -6.32 14.12 3.04
C LYS A 67 -5.41 12.92 3.25
N ALA A 68 -4.32 13.07 4.00
CA ALA A 68 -3.44 11.95 4.34
C ALA A 68 -4.18 10.79 5.03
N LYS A 69 -5.11 11.07 5.94
CA LYS A 69 -5.94 10.04 6.59
C LYS A 69 -6.87 9.35 5.60
N SER A 70 -7.49 10.10 4.70
CA SER A 70 -8.34 9.55 3.64
C SER A 70 -7.53 8.65 2.70
N ASP A 71 -6.38 9.14 2.25
CA ASP A 71 -5.49 8.39 1.35
C ASP A 71 -4.99 7.10 2.02
N LYS A 72 -4.62 7.15 3.32
CA LYS A 72 -4.28 5.94 4.10
C LYS A 72 -5.46 4.95 4.14
N LYS A 73 -6.68 5.43 4.41
CA LYS A 73 -7.87 4.57 4.47
C LYS A 73 -8.14 3.90 3.12
N GLN A 74 -8.01 4.63 2.01
CA GLN A 74 -8.18 4.09 0.67
C GLN A 74 -7.08 3.09 0.31
N CYS A 75 -5.83 3.37 0.70
CA CYS A 75 -4.70 2.47 0.48
C CYS A 75 -4.86 1.15 1.25
N LEU A 76 -5.32 1.21 2.51
CA LEU A 76 -5.64 0.00 3.28
C LEU A 76 -6.84 -0.76 2.71
N ALA A 77 -7.85 -0.07 2.19
CA ALA A 77 -8.99 -0.71 1.54
C ALA A 77 -8.62 -1.38 0.19
N ALA A 78 -7.59 -0.87 -0.47
CA ALA A 78 -7.04 -1.44 -1.70
C ALA A 78 -5.97 -2.52 -1.44
N ALA A 79 -5.57 -2.75 -0.18
CA ALA A 79 -4.56 -3.74 0.15
C ALA A 79 -5.12 -5.15 -0.08
N PRO A 80 -4.37 -6.02 -0.80
CA PRO A 80 -4.79 -7.41 -1.01
C PRO A 80 -4.77 -8.17 0.31
N MET A 81 -5.81 -8.95 0.62
CA MET A 81 -5.99 -9.69 1.88
C MET A 81 -5.02 -10.86 2.06
#